data_AF-A0A6N9BYY3-F1
#
_entry.id   AF-A0A6N9BYY3-F1
#
_cell.length_a   1.000
_cell.length_b   1.000
_cell.length_c   1.000
_cell.angle_alpha   90.00
_cell.angle_beta   90.00
_cell.angle_gamma   90.00
#
_symmetry.space_group_name_H-M   'P 1'
#
loop_
_entity.id
_entity.type
_entity.pdbx_description
1 polymer ?
#
loop_
_entity_poly.entity_id
_entity_poly.type
_entity_poly.pdbx_seq_one_letter_code
_entity_poly.pdbx_strand_id
1 'polypeptide(L)'
;MRGRAFYAVGGNWRALAHAHMAHSGYPLNIIHHYRLRRGDLAKIADLISRQSRESLTGIRGVSSRRIDLLPLAALVMVRLLAVAAPRDVVFSAHGLREGLAFACLGERSRNEDPLLSAAGDIYERTARFPDRVAELHEWTERLFPEESAPERRLRQAVCLLSDVGWRVHPDYRAAQASAEVLHARALHVDHQERVFLALAVYGRYTSRETHGELRTVEKLLDAGTAKRARILGSAVRLGETLCGGVPG
;
A
#
# COMPACT_ATOMS: atom_id res chain seq x y z
N MET A 1 2.28 5.00 25.50
CA MET A 1 1.71 5.03 24.12
C MET A 1 1.18 6.40 23.70
N ARG A 2 0.90 7.34 24.63
CA ARG A 2 0.39 8.68 24.32
C ARG A 2 1.22 9.36 23.20
N GLY A 3 0.55 9.82 22.15
CA GLY A 3 1.18 10.49 21.00
C GLY A 3 1.83 9.57 19.94
N ARG A 4 1.90 8.26 20.16
CA ARG A 4 2.39 7.28 19.16
C ARG A 4 1.24 6.64 18.38
N ALA A 5 1.56 5.93 17.30
CA ALA A 5 0.62 5.10 16.58
C ALA A 5 0.23 3.86 17.42
N PHE A 6 -1.03 3.47 17.39
CA PHE A 6 -1.52 2.21 17.95
C PHE A 6 -1.80 1.23 16.80
N TYR A 7 -1.22 0.02 16.87
CA TYR A 7 -1.39 -1.00 15.84
C TYR A 7 -2.53 -1.94 16.22
N ALA A 8 -3.66 -1.82 15.53
CA ALA A 8 -4.85 -2.62 15.76
C ALA A 8 -4.76 -3.96 15.02
N VAL A 9 -4.61 -5.05 15.77
CA VAL A 9 -4.55 -6.42 15.27
C VAL A 9 -5.81 -7.19 15.65
N GLY A 10 -6.32 -8.03 14.74
CA GLY A 10 -7.42 -8.96 15.03
C GLY A 10 -8.65 -8.81 14.14
N GLY A 11 -9.44 -9.87 14.03
CA GLY A 11 -10.56 -9.94 13.08
C GLY A 11 -11.66 -8.89 13.30
N ASN A 12 -12.02 -8.61 14.56
CA ASN A 12 -13.09 -7.67 14.87
C ASN A 12 -12.67 -6.21 14.61
N TRP A 13 -11.41 -5.83 14.91
CA TRP A 13 -10.92 -4.50 14.59
C TRP A 13 -10.70 -4.29 13.09
N ARG A 14 -10.36 -5.34 12.32
CA ARG A 14 -10.39 -5.27 10.85
C ARG A 14 -11.81 -5.07 10.32
N ALA A 15 -12.82 -5.67 10.92
CA ALA A 15 -14.21 -5.41 10.58
C ALA A 15 -14.61 -3.94 10.88
N LEU A 16 -14.14 -3.37 11.99
CA LEU A 16 -14.31 -1.95 12.31
C LEU A 16 -13.67 -1.04 11.25
N ALA A 17 -12.48 -1.38 10.76
CA ALA A 17 -11.84 -0.66 9.66
C ALA A 17 -12.65 -0.73 8.36
N HIS A 18 -13.16 -1.90 7.99
CA HIS A 18 -14.04 -2.07 6.82
C HIS A 18 -15.32 -1.23 6.94
N ALA A 19 -15.94 -1.20 8.12
CA ALA A 19 -17.12 -0.38 8.37
C ALA A 19 -16.82 1.12 8.18
N HIS A 20 -15.67 1.60 8.68
CA HIS A 20 -15.26 2.98 8.45
C HIS A 20 -14.95 3.26 6.97
N MET A 21 -14.26 2.36 6.27
CA MET A 21 -14.00 2.50 4.83
C MET A 21 -15.29 2.61 4.03
N ALA A 22 -16.28 1.78 4.32
CA ALA A 22 -17.59 1.82 3.69
C ALA A 22 -18.32 3.13 4.00
N HIS A 23 -18.32 3.56 5.26
CA HIS A 23 -18.97 4.80 5.69
C HIS A 23 -18.37 6.06 5.06
N SER A 24 -17.03 6.11 4.94
CA SER A 24 -16.30 7.26 4.39
C SER A 24 -16.14 7.25 2.86
N GLY A 25 -16.60 6.18 2.19
CA GLY A 25 -16.36 6.01 0.75
C GLY A 25 -14.87 5.89 0.42
N TYR A 26 -14.07 5.30 1.30
CA TYR A 26 -12.62 5.22 1.13
C TYR A 26 -12.27 4.40 -0.12
N PRO A 27 -11.48 4.93 -1.07
CA PRO A 27 -11.39 4.38 -2.42
C PRO A 27 -10.57 3.11 -2.53
N LEU A 28 -9.78 2.76 -1.51
CA LEU A 28 -8.90 1.59 -1.50
C LEU A 28 -9.28 0.63 -0.38
N ASN A 29 -10.00 -0.45 -0.72
CA ASN A 29 -10.51 -1.43 0.25
C ASN A 29 -9.43 -2.46 0.68
N ILE A 30 -8.31 -1.96 1.21
CA ILE A 30 -7.20 -2.74 1.76
C ILE A 30 -7.05 -2.37 3.24
N ILE A 31 -7.10 -3.35 4.15
CA ILE A 31 -7.06 -3.06 5.59
C ILE A 31 -5.65 -2.82 6.11
N HIS A 32 -4.68 -3.52 5.55
CA HIS A 32 -3.30 -3.42 6.03
C HIS A 32 -2.76 -2.01 5.79
N HIS A 33 -2.23 -1.40 6.85
CA HIS A 33 -1.77 -0.01 6.86
C HIS A 33 -2.87 1.04 6.67
N TYR A 34 -4.15 0.66 6.79
CA TYR A 34 -5.20 1.65 6.89
C TYR A 34 -5.02 2.45 8.19
N ARG A 35 -4.87 3.77 8.06
CA ARG A 35 -4.56 4.68 9.17
C ARG A 35 -5.70 5.65 9.40
N LEU A 36 -6.11 5.79 10.66
CA LEU A 36 -7.10 6.77 11.10
C LEU A 36 -6.55 7.62 12.24
N ARG A 37 -6.92 8.90 12.26
CA ARG A 37 -6.70 9.74 13.44
C ARG A 37 -7.57 9.23 14.58
N ARG A 38 -7.08 9.36 15.82
CA ARG A 38 -7.81 8.94 17.02
C ARG A 38 -9.24 9.47 17.06
N GLY A 39 -9.43 10.74 16.71
CA GLY A 39 -10.74 11.40 16.74
C GLY A 39 -11.75 10.77 15.78
N ASP A 40 -11.33 10.49 14.55
CA ASP A 40 -12.20 9.89 13.53
C ASP A 40 -12.55 8.45 13.89
N LEU A 41 -11.57 7.68 14.36
CA LEU A 41 -11.83 6.32 14.83
C LEU A 41 -12.75 6.30 16.07
N ALA A 42 -12.60 7.25 17.00
CA ALA A 42 -13.46 7.31 18.17
C ALA A 42 -14.93 7.58 17.79
N LYS A 43 -15.18 8.49 16.83
CA LYS A 43 -16.53 8.79 16.33
C LYS A 43 -17.19 7.57 15.71
N ILE A 44 -16.49 6.90 14.78
CA ILE A 44 -17.07 5.73 14.09
C ILE A 44 -17.22 4.53 15.04
N ALA A 45 -16.30 4.34 15.98
CA ALA A 45 -16.40 3.27 16.96
C ALA A 45 -17.57 3.50 17.94
N ASP A 46 -17.81 4.73 18.39
CA ASP A 46 -18.99 5.05 19.20
C ASP A 46 -20.29 4.83 18.42
N LEU A 47 -20.35 5.27 17.15
CA LEU A 47 -21.50 5.01 16.28
C LEU A 47 -21.79 3.51 16.15
N ILE A 48 -20.77 2.72 15.79
CA ILE A 48 -20.88 1.26 15.57
C ILE A 48 -21.24 0.53 16.86
N SER A 49 -20.76 1.00 18.02
CA SER A 49 -21.08 0.37 19.31
C SER A 49 -22.58 0.39 19.66
N ARG A 50 -23.36 1.23 18.98
CA ARG A 50 -24.80 1.42 19.19
C ARG A 50 -25.67 0.88 18.04
N GLN A 51 -25.06 0.29 17.00
CA GLN A 51 -25.82 -0.22 15.86
C GLN A 51 -26.37 -1.62 16.11
N SER A 52 -27.52 -1.91 15.51
CA SER A 52 -28.08 -3.26 15.48
C SER A 52 -27.39 -4.12 14.43
N ARG A 53 -27.63 -5.43 14.49
CA ARG A 53 -27.13 -6.39 13.49
C ARG A 53 -27.61 -6.05 12.08
N GLU A 54 -28.87 -5.67 11.97
CA GLU A 54 -29.53 -5.33 10.70
C GLU A 54 -28.85 -4.12 10.06
N SER A 55 -28.55 -3.07 10.85
CA SER A 55 -27.84 -1.87 10.39
C SER A 55 -26.41 -2.14 9.93
N LEU A 56 -25.77 -3.19 10.45
CA LEU A 56 -24.39 -3.57 10.11
C LEU A 56 -24.31 -4.64 9.01
N THR A 57 -25.45 -5.17 8.58
CA THR A 57 -25.51 -6.19 7.54
C THR A 57 -25.24 -5.59 6.17
N GLY A 58 -24.49 -6.30 5.33
CA GLY A 58 -24.15 -5.86 3.97
C GLY A 58 -22.90 -4.98 3.87
N ILE A 59 -22.24 -4.64 5.00
CA ILE A 59 -20.96 -3.93 4.96
C ILE A 59 -19.91 -4.83 4.29
N ARG A 60 -19.37 -4.34 3.16
CA ARG A 60 -18.32 -5.03 2.41
C ARG A 60 -17.12 -5.32 3.31
N GLY A 61 -16.69 -6.58 3.36
CA GLY A 61 -15.53 -7.01 4.16
C GLY A 61 -15.85 -7.38 5.61
N VAL A 62 -17.11 -7.27 6.06
CA VAL A 62 -17.56 -7.73 7.38
C VAL A 62 -18.38 -9.01 7.22
N SER A 63 -17.89 -10.12 7.78
CA SER A 63 -18.64 -11.39 7.74
C SER A 63 -19.76 -11.42 8.77
N SER A 64 -20.79 -12.25 8.54
CA SER A 64 -21.92 -12.45 9.47
C SER A 64 -21.46 -12.74 10.90
N ARG A 65 -20.47 -13.63 11.08
CA ARG A 65 -19.88 -13.95 12.38
C ARG A 65 -19.24 -12.74 13.08
N ARG A 66 -18.76 -11.76 12.32
CA ARG A 66 -18.11 -10.56 12.87
C ARG A 66 -19.12 -9.49 13.23
N ILE A 67 -20.27 -9.43 12.56
CA ILE A 67 -21.34 -8.47 12.86
C ILE A 67 -21.77 -8.58 14.32
N ASP A 68 -21.98 -9.81 14.81
CA ASP A 68 -22.48 -10.05 16.17
C ASP A 68 -21.53 -9.53 17.27
N LEU A 69 -20.22 -9.48 17.00
CA LEU A 69 -19.21 -9.01 17.96
C LEU A 69 -18.72 -7.59 17.68
N LEU A 70 -19.13 -6.99 16.56
CA LEU A 70 -18.60 -5.72 16.11
C LEU A 70 -18.95 -4.56 17.06
N PRO A 71 -20.20 -4.42 17.56
CA PRO A 71 -20.54 -3.37 18.53
C PRO A 71 -19.69 -3.45 19.80
N LEU A 72 -19.49 -4.67 20.33
CA LEU A 72 -18.66 -4.89 21.51
C LEU A 72 -17.19 -4.55 21.26
N ALA A 73 -16.65 -4.97 20.11
CA ALA A 73 -15.27 -4.65 19.73
C ALA A 73 -15.06 -3.14 19.53
N ALA A 74 -16.07 -2.44 19.02
CA ALA A 74 -16.07 -1.00 18.88
C ALA A 74 -16.12 -0.29 20.24
N LEU A 75 -16.93 -0.77 21.18
CA LEU A 75 -16.96 -0.27 22.56
C LEU A 75 -15.59 -0.41 23.24
N VAL A 76 -14.95 -1.58 23.10
CA VAL A 76 -13.58 -1.81 23.60
C VAL A 76 -12.60 -0.83 22.97
N MET A 77 -12.70 -0.58 21.66
CA MET A 77 -11.87 0.40 20.97
C MET A 77 -12.07 1.81 21.55
N VAL A 78 -13.30 2.26 21.78
CA VAL A 78 -13.59 3.58 22.38
C VAL A 78 -12.89 3.72 23.74
N ARG A 79 -13.03 2.72 24.61
CA ARG A 79 -12.39 2.73 25.94
C ARG A 79 -10.86 2.71 25.83
N LEU A 80 -10.31 1.91 24.93
CA LEU A 80 -8.87 1.85 24.70
C LEU A 80 -8.31 3.18 24.21
N LEU A 81 -8.98 3.86 23.27
CA LEU A 81 -8.55 5.16 22.76
C LEU A 81 -8.59 6.25 23.83
N ALA A 82 -9.53 6.18 24.77
CA ALA A 82 -9.62 7.11 25.90
C ALA A 82 -8.43 6.95 26.85
N VAL A 83 -8.03 5.71 27.15
CA VAL A 83 -6.94 5.41 28.09
C VAL A 83 -5.56 5.60 27.42
N ALA A 84 -5.35 4.99 26.26
CA ALA A 84 -4.04 4.96 25.60
C ALA A 84 -3.67 6.28 24.91
N ALA A 85 -4.69 7.07 24.50
CA ALA A 85 -4.55 8.35 23.81
C ALA A 85 -3.51 8.35 22.65
N PRO A 86 -3.60 7.42 21.69
CA PRO A 86 -2.67 7.39 20.55
C PRO A 86 -2.91 8.59 19.63
N ARG A 87 -1.92 8.95 18.81
CA ARG A 87 -2.09 9.99 17.78
C ARG A 87 -2.94 9.47 16.61
N ASP A 88 -2.64 8.25 16.18
CA ASP A 88 -3.29 7.54 15.09
C ASP A 88 -3.39 6.05 15.40
N VAL A 89 -4.32 5.38 14.73
CA VAL A 89 -4.48 3.93 14.75
C VAL A 89 -4.19 3.39 13.35
N VAL A 90 -3.34 2.37 13.29
CA VAL A 90 -2.98 1.67 12.05
C VAL A 90 -3.50 0.24 12.14
N PHE A 91 -4.35 -0.16 11.20
CA PHE A 91 -4.88 -1.51 11.17
C PHE A 91 -3.89 -2.46 10.49
N SER A 92 -3.70 -3.63 11.11
CA SER A 92 -2.81 -4.66 10.59
C SER A 92 -3.61 -5.87 10.12
N ALA A 93 -3.34 -6.31 8.88
CA ALA A 93 -3.78 -7.62 8.40
C ALA A 93 -2.94 -8.76 8.99
N HIS A 94 -1.72 -8.46 9.43
CA HIS A 94 -0.80 -9.38 10.08
C HIS A 94 -1.06 -9.46 11.58
N GLY A 95 -0.84 -10.65 12.14
CA GLY A 95 -0.95 -10.89 13.57
C GLY A 95 0.03 -11.95 14.03
N LEU A 96 -0.42 -12.80 14.96
CA LEU A 96 0.44 -13.78 15.63
C LEU A 96 1.14 -14.74 14.65
N ARG A 97 0.43 -15.21 13.62
CA ARG A 97 0.99 -16.16 12.64
C ARG A 97 2.17 -15.56 11.89
N GLU A 98 2.00 -14.33 11.38
CA GLU A 98 3.07 -13.65 10.66
C GLU A 98 4.21 -13.24 11.60
N GLY A 99 3.90 -12.87 12.86
CA GLY A 99 4.91 -12.63 13.88
C GLY A 99 5.76 -13.86 14.21
N LEU A 100 5.14 -15.04 14.27
CA LEU A 100 5.85 -16.31 14.46
C LEU A 100 6.73 -16.64 13.26
N ALA A 101 6.21 -16.47 12.04
CA ALA A 101 7.01 -16.66 10.82
C ALA A 101 8.22 -15.71 10.79
N PHE A 102 8.02 -14.44 11.16
CA PHE A 102 9.10 -13.45 11.27
C PHE A 102 10.13 -13.82 12.33
N ALA A 103 9.71 -14.39 13.47
CA ALA A 103 10.61 -14.84 14.52
C ALA A 103 11.54 -15.98 14.05
N CYS A 104 11.08 -16.80 13.11
CA CYS A 104 11.87 -17.88 12.50
C CYS A 104 12.87 -17.41 11.44
N LEU A 105 12.82 -16.14 11.01
CA LEU A 105 13.76 -15.60 10.04
C LEU A 105 15.16 -15.42 10.67
N GLY A 106 16.20 -15.66 9.87
CA GLY A 106 17.57 -15.29 10.21
C GLY A 106 17.73 -13.77 10.37
N GLU A 107 18.74 -13.35 11.12
CA GLU A 107 18.97 -11.93 11.44
C GLU A 107 19.10 -11.05 10.19
N ARG A 108 19.80 -11.53 9.16
CA ARG A 108 19.92 -10.84 7.87
C ARG A 108 18.55 -10.51 7.28
N SER A 109 17.69 -11.52 7.08
CA SER A 109 16.37 -11.33 6.48
C SER A 109 15.44 -10.46 7.33
N ARG A 110 15.60 -10.45 8.67
CA ARG A 110 14.83 -9.54 9.54
C ARG A 110 15.22 -8.07 9.40
N ASN A 111 16.44 -7.79 8.95
CA ASN A 111 16.99 -6.45 8.78
C ASN A 111 16.85 -5.92 7.34
N GLU A 112 16.36 -6.74 6.40
CA GLU A 112 16.07 -6.33 5.03
C GLU A 112 14.85 -5.40 4.98
N ASP A 113 14.85 -4.45 4.04
CA ASP A 113 13.67 -3.62 3.80
C ASP A 113 12.57 -4.46 3.18
N PRO A 114 11.37 -4.56 3.80
CA PRO A 114 10.33 -5.48 3.34
C PRO A 114 9.76 -5.10 1.98
N LEU A 115 9.78 -3.82 1.58
CA LEU A 115 9.34 -3.39 0.24
C LEU A 115 10.37 -3.80 -0.80
N LEU A 116 11.65 -3.53 -0.55
CA LEU A 116 12.71 -3.84 -1.52
C LEU A 116 12.90 -5.34 -1.66
N SER A 117 12.83 -6.10 -0.56
CA SER A 117 12.82 -7.55 -0.57
C SER A 117 11.65 -8.09 -1.41
N ALA A 118 10.42 -7.64 -1.15
CA ALA A 118 9.26 -8.07 -1.92
C ALA A 118 9.27 -7.63 -3.39
N ALA A 119 9.78 -6.43 -3.69
CA ALA A 119 9.93 -5.95 -5.05
C ALA A 119 11.03 -6.72 -5.80
N GLY A 120 12.12 -7.10 -5.12
CA GLY A 120 13.17 -7.99 -5.64
C GLY A 120 12.61 -9.37 -5.99
N ASP A 121 11.85 -9.95 -5.09
CA ASP A 121 11.09 -11.19 -5.29
C ASP A 121 10.17 -11.15 -6.53
N ILE A 122 9.51 -10.02 -6.77
CA ILE A 122 8.69 -9.81 -7.98
C ILE A 122 9.58 -9.65 -9.20
N TYR A 123 10.66 -8.88 -9.09
CA TYR A 123 11.63 -8.69 -10.17
C TYR A 123 12.23 -10.03 -10.62
N GLU A 124 12.73 -10.87 -9.72
CA GLU A 124 13.30 -12.18 -10.05
C GLU A 124 12.32 -13.07 -10.83
N ARG A 125 11.02 -12.99 -10.52
CA ARG A 125 9.98 -13.78 -11.18
C ARG A 125 9.53 -13.20 -12.53
N THR A 126 9.64 -11.89 -12.71
CA THR A 126 9.01 -11.18 -13.83
C THR A 126 9.98 -10.56 -14.81
N ALA A 127 11.23 -10.26 -14.39
CA ALA A 127 12.21 -9.56 -15.20
C ALA A 127 12.48 -10.26 -16.52
N ARG A 128 12.56 -9.47 -17.60
CA ARG A 128 12.90 -9.97 -18.94
C ARG A 128 14.41 -10.21 -19.08
N PHE A 129 15.21 -9.37 -18.44
CA PHE A 129 16.67 -9.48 -18.39
C PHE A 129 17.13 -9.31 -16.93
N PRO A 130 17.71 -10.35 -16.32
CA PRO A 130 18.42 -10.24 -15.05
C PRO A 130 19.54 -9.19 -15.15
N ASP A 131 19.94 -8.60 -14.04
CA ASP A 131 21.06 -7.64 -13.88
C ASP A 131 20.81 -6.17 -14.32
N ARG A 132 19.83 -5.91 -15.19
CA ARG A 132 19.55 -4.55 -15.68
C ARG A 132 19.01 -3.57 -14.62
N VAL A 133 18.49 -4.06 -13.50
CA VAL A 133 17.95 -3.17 -12.46
C VAL A 133 19.02 -2.28 -11.83
N ALA A 134 20.27 -2.75 -11.75
CA ALA A 134 21.39 -1.99 -11.18
C ALA A 134 21.69 -0.72 -12.01
N GLU A 135 21.76 -0.86 -13.33
CA GLU A 135 21.95 0.25 -14.26
C GLU A 135 20.81 1.27 -14.18
N LEU A 136 19.57 0.77 -14.09
CA LEU A 136 18.39 1.62 -13.96
C LEU A 136 18.37 2.39 -12.63
N HIS A 137 18.83 1.76 -11.53
CA HIS A 137 19.01 2.45 -10.26
C HIS A 137 20.02 3.58 -10.35
N GLU A 138 21.19 3.31 -10.92
CA GLU A 138 22.26 4.31 -11.07
C GLU A 138 21.81 5.47 -11.96
N TRP A 139 21.17 5.14 -13.10
CA TRP A 139 20.68 6.15 -14.03
C TRP A 139 19.61 7.03 -13.39
N THR A 140 18.64 6.44 -12.69
CA THR A 140 17.58 7.23 -12.02
C THR A 140 18.12 8.03 -10.84
N GLU A 141 19.14 7.57 -10.12
CA GLU A 141 19.72 8.30 -8.99
C GLU A 141 20.25 9.68 -9.40
N ARG A 142 20.86 9.78 -10.59
CA ARG A 142 21.38 11.05 -11.13
C ARG A 142 20.29 12.08 -11.43
N LEU A 143 19.04 11.64 -11.63
CA LEU A 143 17.90 12.51 -11.91
C LEU A 143 17.23 13.06 -10.65
N PHE A 144 17.57 12.53 -9.48
CA PHE A 144 16.97 12.91 -8.20
C PHE A 144 18.03 13.07 -7.10
N PRO A 145 18.93 14.07 -7.22
CA PRO A 145 20.08 14.23 -6.32
C PRO A 145 19.70 14.59 -4.87
N GLU A 146 18.52 15.17 -4.64
CA GLU A 146 18.07 15.67 -3.32
C GLU A 146 16.98 14.78 -2.68
N GLU A 147 16.97 13.47 -2.97
CA GLU A 147 15.98 12.55 -2.38
C GLU A 147 16.21 12.27 -0.89
N SER A 148 15.12 12.35 -0.13
CA SER A 148 15.06 11.75 1.19
C SER A 148 15.14 10.22 1.14
N ALA A 149 15.49 9.58 2.27
CA ALA A 149 15.57 8.11 2.33
C ALA A 149 14.27 7.38 1.94
N PRO A 150 13.06 7.82 2.36
CA PRO A 150 11.81 7.22 1.90
C PRO A 150 11.57 7.36 0.40
N GLU A 151 11.94 8.51 -0.18
CA GLU A 151 11.80 8.74 -1.62
C GLU A 151 12.74 7.86 -2.44
N ARG A 152 14.00 7.74 -2.00
CA ARG A 152 14.99 6.83 -2.59
C ARG A 152 14.50 5.39 -2.55
N ARG A 153 13.97 4.95 -1.41
CA ARG A 153 13.38 3.62 -1.23
C ARG A 153 12.25 3.35 -2.23
N LEU A 154 11.33 4.30 -2.41
CA LEU A 154 10.25 4.16 -3.40
C LEU A 154 10.79 4.15 -4.84
N ARG A 155 11.78 4.98 -5.16
CA ARG A 155 12.43 4.95 -6.47
C ARG A 155 13.06 3.59 -6.76
N GLN A 156 13.78 3.03 -5.78
CA GLN A 156 14.37 1.71 -5.92
C GLN A 156 13.29 0.63 -6.16
N ALA A 157 12.22 0.64 -5.38
CA ALA A 157 11.09 -0.26 -5.60
C ALA A 157 10.48 -0.12 -7.01
N VAL A 158 10.33 1.10 -7.54
CA VAL A 158 9.82 1.30 -8.91
C VAL A 158 10.77 0.74 -9.97
N CYS A 159 12.08 0.82 -9.77
CA CYS A 159 13.05 0.23 -10.70
C CYS A 159 12.93 -1.30 -10.74
N LEU A 160 12.77 -1.94 -9.57
CA LEU A 160 12.53 -3.38 -9.48
C LEU A 160 11.18 -3.79 -10.12
N LEU A 161 10.16 -2.95 -9.97
CA LEU A 161 8.82 -3.19 -10.52
C LEU A 161 8.66 -2.72 -11.98
N SER A 162 9.71 -2.19 -12.63
CA SER A 162 9.61 -1.50 -13.92
C SER A 162 9.16 -2.41 -15.07
N ASP A 163 9.38 -3.72 -14.92
CA ASP A 163 9.14 -4.71 -15.97
C ASP A 163 7.99 -5.67 -15.63
N VAL A 164 7.28 -5.48 -14.52
CA VAL A 164 6.21 -6.38 -14.04
C VAL A 164 5.15 -6.70 -15.10
N GLY A 165 4.84 -5.74 -15.97
CA GLY A 165 3.83 -5.88 -17.02
C GLY A 165 4.34 -6.34 -18.38
N TRP A 166 5.63 -6.62 -18.58
CA TRP A 166 6.20 -6.70 -19.94
C TRP A 166 5.56 -7.76 -20.85
N ARG A 167 5.04 -8.85 -20.27
CA ARG A 167 4.35 -9.94 -20.99
C ARG A 167 2.94 -9.60 -21.43
N VAL A 168 2.36 -8.52 -20.91
CA VAL A 168 1.01 -8.08 -21.22
C VAL A 168 0.97 -7.37 -22.58
N HIS A 169 -0.13 -7.53 -23.32
CA HIS A 169 -0.39 -6.81 -24.56
C HIS A 169 -0.23 -5.29 -24.37
N PRO A 170 0.48 -4.57 -25.28
CA PRO A 170 0.82 -3.16 -25.09
C PRO A 170 -0.35 -2.24 -24.70
N ASP A 171 -1.53 -2.43 -25.30
CA ASP A 171 -2.72 -1.60 -25.02
C ASP A 171 -3.28 -1.76 -23.59
N TYR A 172 -3.00 -2.88 -22.93
CA TYR A 172 -3.52 -3.18 -21.58
C TYR A 172 -2.44 -3.12 -20.50
N ARG A 173 -1.17 -3.10 -20.91
CA ARG A 173 0.00 -3.27 -20.03
C ARG A 173 0.04 -2.26 -18.89
N ALA A 174 -0.18 -0.98 -19.19
CA ALA A 174 -0.12 0.07 -18.17
C ALA A 174 -1.17 -0.16 -17.07
N ALA A 175 -2.41 -0.42 -17.46
CA ALA A 175 -3.51 -0.65 -16.53
C ALA A 175 -3.27 -1.92 -15.70
N GLN A 176 -2.92 -3.04 -16.33
CA GLN A 176 -2.69 -4.30 -15.63
C GLN A 176 -1.49 -4.25 -14.68
N ALA A 177 -0.35 -3.71 -15.12
CA ALA A 177 0.85 -3.59 -14.28
C ALA A 177 0.60 -2.70 -13.07
N SER A 178 -0.08 -1.56 -13.26
CA SER A 178 -0.43 -0.66 -12.16
C SER A 178 -1.41 -1.31 -11.17
N ALA A 179 -2.38 -2.09 -11.65
CA ALA A 179 -3.34 -2.81 -10.80
C ALA A 179 -2.65 -3.94 -10.01
N GLU A 180 -1.73 -4.67 -10.63
CA GLU A 180 -0.93 -5.70 -9.97
C GLU A 180 -0.15 -5.11 -8.79
N VAL A 181 0.55 -3.98 -9.01
CA VAL A 181 1.28 -3.27 -7.96
C VAL A 181 0.34 -2.69 -6.90
N LEU A 182 -0.77 -2.07 -7.32
CA LEU A 182 -1.76 -1.50 -6.41
C LEU A 182 -2.34 -2.58 -5.47
N HIS A 183 -2.60 -3.79 -5.96
CA HIS A 183 -3.21 -4.86 -5.18
C HIS A 183 -2.21 -5.84 -4.56
N ALA A 184 -0.91 -5.67 -4.83
CA ALA A 184 0.15 -6.53 -4.31
C ALA A 184 0.21 -6.51 -2.78
N ARG A 185 -0.19 -7.61 -2.15
CA ARG A 185 -0.17 -7.78 -0.69
C ARG A 185 1.24 -7.85 -0.12
N ALA A 186 2.20 -8.32 -0.92
CA ALA A 186 3.58 -8.57 -0.50
C ALA A 186 4.41 -7.29 -0.32
N LEU A 187 4.00 -6.14 -0.87
CA LEU A 187 4.86 -4.94 -0.86
C LEU A 187 4.99 -4.26 0.51
N HIS A 188 4.20 -4.65 1.53
CA HIS A 188 4.31 -4.16 2.91
C HIS A 188 4.39 -2.62 3.07
N VAL A 189 3.69 -1.91 2.20
CA VAL A 189 3.63 -0.44 2.14
C VAL A 189 2.30 0.10 2.65
N ASP A 190 2.32 1.37 3.04
CA ASP A 190 1.07 2.09 3.30
C ASP A 190 0.30 2.43 2.02
N HIS A 191 -0.89 3.01 2.19
CA HIS A 191 -1.77 3.29 1.06
C HIS A 191 -1.22 4.37 0.13
N GLN A 192 -0.50 5.36 0.65
CA GLN A 192 0.07 6.42 -0.17
C GLN A 192 1.25 5.88 -0.98
N GLU A 193 2.17 5.16 -0.33
CA GLU A 193 3.27 4.47 -0.99
C GLU A 193 2.77 3.50 -2.07
N ARG A 194 1.72 2.72 -1.78
CA ARG A 194 1.10 1.81 -2.75
C ARG A 194 0.57 2.52 -3.99
N VAL A 195 -0.15 3.63 -3.81
CA VAL A 195 -0.65 4.44 -4.92
C VAL A 195 0.50 5.10 -5.69
N PHE A 196 1.54 5.55 -5.00
CA PHE A 196 2.75 6.09 -5.62
C PHE A 196 3.41 5.07 -6.55
N LEU A 197 3.64 3.84 -6.06
CA LEU A 197 4.26 2.77 -6.85
C LEU A 197 3.41 2.41 -8.07
N ALA A 198 2.09 2.25 -7.89
CA ALA A 198 1.16 1.95 -8.97
C ALA A 198 1.14 3.06 -10.04
N LEU A 199 1.15 4.32 -9.62
CA LEU A 199 1.17 5.48 -10.51
C LEU A 199 2.50 5.60 -11.28
N ALA A 200 3.63 5.33 -10.63
CA ALA A 200 4.93 5.34 -11.28
C ALA A 200 5.05 4.22 -12.31
N VAL A 201 4.59 3.00 -11.98
CA VAL A 201 4.55 1.85 -12.91
C VAL A 201 3.56 2.08 -14.06
N TYR A 202 2.45 2.78 -13.82
CA TYR A 202 1.57 3.22 -14.90
C TYR A 202 2.31 4.16 -15.88
N GLY A 203 2.98 5.19 -15.34
CA GLY A 203 3.78 6.15 -16.11
C GLY A 203 4.93 5.52 -16.89
N ARG A 204 5.51 4.43 -16.35
CA ARG A 204 6.51 3.61 -17.02
C ARG A 204 6.03 3.05 -18.36
N TYR A 205 4.74 2.72 -18.49
CA TYR A 205 4.19 2.12 -19.71
C TYR A 205 3.41 3.10 -20.58
N THR A 206 2.93 4.22 -20.06
CA THR A 206 2.15 5.18 -20.85
C THR A 206 2.25 6.61 -20.33
N SER A 207 2.05 7.60 -21.21
CA SER A 207 1.89 9.01 -20.88
C SER A 207 0.44 9.46 -20.79
N ARG A 208 -0.51 8.53 -21.00
CA ARG A 208 -1.95 8.83 -20.95
C ARG A 208 -2.38 9.17 -19.52
N GLU A 209 -3.52 9.86 -19.43
CA GLU A 209 -4.16 10.12 -18.14
C GLU A 209 -4.60 8.83 -17.46
N THR A 210 -4.48 8.78 -16.14
CA THR A 210 -4.98 7.67 -15.33
C THR A 210 -6.49 7.53 -15.49
N HIS A 211 -7.04 6.33 -15.33
CA HIS A 211 -8.48 6.08 -15.43
C HIS A 211 -8.92 4.99 -14.45
N GLY A 212 -10.23 4.77 -14.34
CA GLY A 212 -10.81 3.74 -13.48
C GLY A 212 -10.42 3.86 -12.00
N GLU A 213 -10.03 2.73 -11.41
CA GLU A 213 -9.63 2.65 -10.00
C GLU A 213 -8.40 3.53 -9.72
N LEU A 214 -7.38 3.50 -10.58
CA LEU A 214 -6.14 4.25 -10.38
C LEU A 214 -6.39 5.77 -10.26
N ARG A 215 -7.23 6.33 -11.14
CA ARG A 215 -7.65 7.75 -11.06
C ARG A 215 -8.36 8.06 -9.74
N THR A 216 -9.11 7.11 -9.20
CA THR A 216 -9.88 7.30 -7.97
C THR A 216 -8.97 7.29 -6.75
N VAL A 217 -8.05 6.33 -6.66
CA VAL A 217 -7.12 6.19 -5.54
C VAL A 217 -5.98 7.20 -5.58
N GLU A 218 -5.67 7.78 -6.75
CA GLU A 218 -4.68 8.85 -6.88
C GLU A 218 -4.96 10.04 -5.94
N LYS A 219 -6.24 10.29 -5.64
CA LYS A 219 -6.69 11.34 -4.70
C LYS A 219 -6.19 11.14 -3.26
N LEU A 220 -5.61 9.98 -2.94
CA LEU A 220 -4.96 9.71 -1.65
C LEU A 220 -3.57 10.34 -1.54
N LEU A 221 -3.00 10.79 -2.67
CA LEU A 221 -1.74 11.53 -2.72
C LEU A 221 -2.00 13.03 -2.76
N ASP A 222 -1.10 13.80 -2.15
CA ASP A 222 -1.02 15.23 -2.45
C ASP A 222 -0.45 15.46 -3.87
N ALA A 223 -0.66 16.66 -4.40
CA ALA A 223 -0.26 17.01 -5.76
C ALA A 223 1.26 16.88 -6.01
N GLY A 224 2.09 17.15 -5.00
CA GLY A 224 3.54 17.02 -5.10
C GLY A 224 3.97 15.57 -5.23
N THR A 225 3.45 14.71 -4.35
CA THR A 225 3.73 13.26 -4.36
C THR A 225 3.22 12.60 -5.65
N ALA A 226 2.02 12.95 -6.12
CA ALA A 226 1.48 12.43 -7.38
C ALA A 226 2.27 12.90 -8.61
N LYS A 227 2.75 14.15 -8.62
CA LYS A 227 3.63 14.67 -9.67
C LYS A 227 4.96 13.93 -9.68
N ARG A 228 5.54 13.69 -8.50
CA ARG A 228 6.81 12.97 -8.35
C ARG A 228 6.73 11.54 -8.86
N ALA A 229 5.67 10.80 -8.55
CA ALA A 229 5.42 9.46 -9.08
C ALA A 229 5.40 9.44 -10.63
N ARG A 230 4.73 10.42 -11.26
CA ARG A 230 4.67 10.54 -12.72
C ARG A 230 6.02 10.87 -13.35
N ILE A 231 6.80 11.77 -12.73
CA ILE A 231 8.15 12.13 -13.19
C ILE A 231 9.04 10.89 -13.15
N LEU A 232 9.02 10.16 -12.03
CA LEU A 232 9.76 8.91 -11.88
C LEU A 232 9.34 7.88 -12.93
N GLY A 233 8.04 7.62 -13.10
CA GLY A 233 7.56 6.69 -14.13
C GLY A 233 8.01 7.08 -15.54
N SER A 234 7.99 8.38 -15.86
CA SER A 234 8.46 8.90 -17.16
C SER A 234 9.97 8.76 -17.32
N ALA A 235 10.75 8.98 -16.25
CA ALA A 235 12.18 8.74 -16.25
C ALA A 235 12.47 7.27 -16.54
N VAL A 236 11.89 6.34 -15.78
CA VAL A 236 12.10 4.90 -16.00
C VAL A 236 11.70 4.51 -17.43
N ARG A 237 10.57 5.02 -17.95
CA ARG A 237 10.19 4.82 -19.35
C ARG A 237 11.28 5.26 -20.33
N LEU A 238 11.84 6.45 -20.13
CA LEU A 238 12.92 6.98 -20.99
C LEU A 238 14.15 6.07 -20.94
N GLY A 239 14.65 5.73 -19.75
CA GLY A 239 15.81 4.84 -19.59
C GLY A 239 15.59 3.50 -20.29
N GLU A 240 14.39 2.95 -20.17
CA GLU A 240 13.99 1.69 -20.80
C GLU A 240 13.86 1.77 -22.33
N THR A 241 13.40 2.91 -22.86
CA THR A 241 13.38 3.15 -24.30
C THR A 241 14.79 3.29 -24.88
N LEU A 242 15.71 3.93 -24.15
CA LEU A 242 17.09 4.13 -24.61
C LEU A 242 17.88 2.82 -24.71
N CYS A 243 17.75 1.93 -23.74
CA CYS A 243 18.48 0.64 -23.72
C CYS A 243 17.77 -0.49 -24.49
N GLY A 244 16.55 -0.26 -25.03
CA GLY A 244 15.73 -1.32 -25.62
C GLY A 244 15.32 -2.42 -24.63
N GLY A 245 15.61 -2.21 -23.35
CA GLY A 245 15.37 -3.17 -22.31
C GLY A 245 16.58 -4.06 -21.93
N VAL A 246 17.72 -3.90 -22.59
CA VAL A 246 18.88 -4.81 -22.46
C VAL A 246 19.95 -4.16 -21.57
N PRO A 247 20.67 -4.93 -20.72
CA PRO A 247 21.86 -4.40 -20.02
C PRO A 247 22.93 -3.92 -21.01
N GLY A 248 23.70 -2.88 -20.68
CA GLY A 248 24.84 -2.43 -21.50
C GLY A 248 25.14 -0.93 -21.48
#